data_AF-A0A436EZW7-F1
#
_entry.id   AF-A0A436EZW7-F1
#
_cell.length_a   1.000
_cell.length_b   1.000
_cell.length_c   1.000
_cell.angle_alpha   90.00
_cell.angle_beta   90.00
_cell.angle_gamma   90.00
#
_symmetry.space_group_name_H-M   'P 1'
#
loop_
_entity.id
_entity.type
_entity.pdbx_description
1 polymer ?
#
loop_
_entity_poly.entity_id
_entity_poly.type
_entity_poly.pdbx_seq_one_letter_code
_entity_poly.pdbx_strand_id
1 'polypeptide(L)'
;MTVTVRFAPSPTGRIHIGNARTALFNWLFAMNNKGRFIQRFDDTDIARSKQEFSDAILYDLHWLGIFPDATEYQSRRFDIYDAAVERLKAAGVLYACYETPEELDLRRKVRRTRGLPPVYGREALTLTHEQIAEYQADGRQPHWRFLLPNFSGDPQQPERTEIHWNDLVRGEETVDLASLSDPVLVREDGTYLYTLPSVVDDIEMGVSHVIRGDDHVTNTGVQIALFQALAAEPPVFGHHNLLT
;
A
#
# COMPACT_ATOMS: atom_id res chain seq x y z
N MET A 1 22.32 -0.21 -11.11
CA MET A 1 21.14 0.68 -11.03
C MET A 1 21.48 1.85 -10.14
N THR A 2 21.02 3.06 -10.47
CA THR A 2 21.19 4.24 -9.60
C THR A 2 20.30 4.08 -8.37
N VAL A 3 20.80 4.44 -7.18
CA VAL A 3 19.98 4.45 -5.96
C VAL A 3 18.88 5.51 -6.11
N THR A 4 17.63 5.15 -5.90
CA THR A 4 16.48 6.05 -5.90
C THR A 4 15.66 5.74 -4.66
N VAL A 5 15.41 6.74 -3.85
CA VAL A 5 14.65 6.64 -2.61
C VAL A 5 13.62 7.75 -2.54
N ARG A 6 12.60 7.59 -1.70
CA ARG A 6 11.52 8.58 -1.58
C ARG A 6 11.02 8.77 -0.16
N PHE A 7 10.71 10.01 0.14
CA PHE A 7 9.90 10.38 1.30
C PHE A 7 8.46 10.63 0.82
N ALA A 8 7.52 9.85 1.35
CA ALA A 8 6.13 9.78 0.86
C ALA A 8 5.09 10.15 1.95
N PRO A 9 5.06 11.39 2.47
CA PRO A 9 4.05 11.82 3.44
C PRO A 9 2.69 12.08 2.78
N SER A 10 1.62 11.73 3.48
CA SER A 10 0.29 12.29 3.19
C SER A 10 0.20 13.71 3.77
N PRO A 11 -0.23 14.73 2.99
CA PRO A 11 -0.31 16.11 3.45
C PRO A 11 -1.60 16.36 4.25
N THR A 12 -1.80 15.61 5.33
CA THR A 12 -2.98 15.71 6.22
C THR A 12 -2.70 16.47 7.52
N GLY A 13 -1.48 16.97 7.66
CA GLY A 13 -1.01 17.71 8.83
C GLY A 13 0.42 18.22 8.62
N ARG A 14 0.94 18.96 9.61
CA ARG A 14 2.35 19.40 9.61
C ARG A 14 3.30 18.22 9.79
N ILE A 15 4.52 18.35 9.29
CA ILE A 15 5.56 17.35 9.51
C ILE A 15 5.85 17.22 11.01
N HIS A 16 5.96 16.00 11.50
CA HIS A 16 6.45 15.71 12.86
C HIS A 16 7.86 15.14 12.81
N ILE A 17 8.52 15.08 13.97
CA ILE A 17 9.92 14.65 14.08
C ILE A 17 10.18 13.24 13.50
N GLY A 18 9.22 12.32 13.66
CA GLY A 18 9.28 11.00 13.00
C GLY A 18 9.41 11.09 11.47
N ASN A 19 8.54 11.89 10.83
CA ASN A 19 8.57 12.11 9.39
C ASN A 19 9.84 12.84 8.94
N ALA A 20 10.27 13.86 9.68
CA ALA A 20 11.51 14.58 9.39
C ALA A 20 12.74 13.64 9.43
N ARG A 21 12.77 12.72 10.39
CA ARG A 21 13.83 11.70 10.49
C ARG A 21 13.79 10.73 9.30
N THR A 22 12.60 10.27 8.88
CA THR A 22 12.46 9.44 7.67
C THR A 22 12.95 10.17 6.42
N ALA A 23 12.59 11.44 6.25
CA ALA A 23 13.07 12.28 5.15
C ALA A 23 14.60 12.41 5.18
N LEU A 24 15.17 12.69 6.35
CA LEU A 24 16.61 12.81 6.55
C LEU A 24 17.35 11.52 6.20
N PHE A 25 16.88 10.35 6.64
CA PHE A 25 17.50 9.07 6.30
C PHE A 25 17.48 8.79 4.80
N ASN A 26 16.34 9.01 4.14
CA ASN A 26 16.25 8.85 2.70
C ASN A 26 17.20 9.81 1.97
N TRP A 27 17.21 11.09 2.33
CA TRP A 27 18.07 12.08 1.72
C TRP A 27 19.56 11.78 1.91
N LEU A 28 19.99 11.46 3.14
CA LEU A 28 21.38 11.09 3.43
C LEU A 28 21.79 9.79 2.72
N PHE A 29 20.88 8.81 2.62
CA PHE A 29 21.14 7.56 1.89
C PHE A 29 21.33 7.82 0.40
N ALA A 30 20.50 8.67 -0.21
CA ALA A 30 20.69 9.10 -1.59
C ALA A 30 22.04 9.82 -1.77
N MET A 31 22.35 10.80 -0.92
CA MET A 31 23.60 11.58 -0.99
C MET A 31 24.85 10.69 -0.87
N ASN A 32 24.87 9.78 0.10
CA ASN A 32 25.99 8.87 0.32
C ASN A 32 26.21 7.91 -0.87
N ASN A 33 25.13 7.51 -1.54
CA ASN A 33 25.17 6.60 -2.68
C ASN A 33 25.18 7.32 -4.05
N LYS A 34 25.29 8.66 -4.08
CA LYS A 34 25.17 9.48 -5.30
C LYS A 34 23.90 9.15 -6.11
N GLY A 35 22.82 8.90 -5.37
CA GLY A 35 21.51 8.54 -5.88
C GLY A 35 20.56 9.74 -6.02
N ARG A 36 19.29 9.43 -6.18
CA ARG A 36 18.17 10.37 -6.31
C ARG A 36 17.23 10.29 -5.11
N PHE A 37 16.80 11.43 -4.61
CA PHE A 37 15.81 11.58 -3.55
C PHE A 37 14.53 12.23 -4.09
N ILE A 38 13.40 11.54 -3.97
CA ILE A 38 12.09 12.01 -4.43
C ILE A 38 11.22 12.37 -3.22
N GLN A 39 10.60 13.55 -3.27
CA GLN A 39 9.48 13.91 -2.42
C GLN A 39 8.19 13.51 -3.13
N ARG A 40 7.38 12.62 -2.56
CA ARG A 40 6.06 12.27 -3.10
C ARG A 40 4.98 12.62 -2.09
N PHE A 41 3.96 13.35 -2.49
CA PHE A 41 2.79 13.56 -1.64
C PHE A 41 1.75 12.47 -1.91
N ASP A 42 1.45 11.69 -0.88
CA ASP A 42 0.43 10.64 -0.92
C ASP A 42 -0.95 11.28 -0.65
N ASP A 43 -1.41 12.10 -1.61
CA ASP A 43 -2.55 13.01 -1.54
C ASP A 43 -3.82 12.50 -2.26
N THR A 44 -3.97 11.18 -2.36
CA THR A 44 -5.15 10.53 -2.97
C THR A 44 -6.45 10.75 -2.18
N ASP A 45 -6.34 10.98 -0.86
CA ASP A 45 -7.46 11.34 0.00
C ASP A 45 -7.67 12.86 -0.02
N ILE A 46 -8.48 13.34 -0.97
CA ILE A 46 -8.74 14.76 -1.21
C ILE A 46 -9.41 15.43 0.00
N ALA A 47 -10.19 14.69 0.79
CA ALA A 47 -10.90 15.26 1.94
C ALA A 47 -9.95 15.64 3.08
N ARG A 48 -8.87 14.86 3.28
CA ARG A 48 -7.89 15.11 4.35
C ARG A 48 -6.64 15.84 3.85
N SER A 49 -6.31 15.73 2.57
CA SER A 49 -5.11 16.32 1.98
C SER A 49 -5.31 17.80 1.69
N LYS A 50 -4.39 18.66 2.16
CA LYS A 50 -4.48 20.10 1.91
C LYS A 50 -3.17 20.67 1.40
N GLN A 51 -3.27 21.58 0.43
CA GLN A 51 -2.13 22.29 -0.13
C GLN A 51 -1.30 23.02 0.94
N GLU A 52 -1.96 23.60 1.96
CA GLU A 52 -1.27 24.26 3.08
C GLU A 52 -0.27 23.34 3.81
N PHE A 53 -0.55 22.04 3.88
CA PHE A 53 0.32 21.06 4.52
C PHE A 53 1.44 20.61 3.57
N SER A 54 1.16 20.44 2.27
CA SER A 54 2.19 20.20 1.27
C SER A 54 3.22 21.34 1.24
N ASP A 55 2.76 22.59 1.23
CA ASP A 55 3.62 23.77 1.23
C ASP A 55 4.46 23.85 2.51
N ALA A 56 3.84 23.60 3.68
CA ALA A 56 4.54 23.57 4.96
C ALA A 56 5.59 22.46 5.02
N ILE A 57 5.30 21.26 4.52
CA ILE A 57 6.26 20.15 4.45
C ILE A 57 7.46 20.54 3.59
N LEU A 58 7.25 21.13 2.40
CA LEU A 58 8.35 21.57 1.54
C LEU A 58 9.19 22.67 2.20
N TYR A 59 8.54 23.63 2.87
CA TYR A 59 9.22 24.68 3.62
C TYR A 59 10.09 24.10 4.73
N ASP A 60 9.56 23.17 5.52
CA ASP A 60 10.27 22.55 6.64
C ASP A 60 11.45 21.68 6.15
N LEU A 61 11.29 20.94 5.05
CA LEU A 61 12.39 20.19 4.42
C LEU A 61 13.51 21.12 3.97
N HIS A 62 13.17 22.23 3.29
CA HIS A 62 14.14 23.23 2.87
C HIS A 62 14.85 23.86 4.07
N TRP A 63 14.12 24.18 5.14
CA TRP A 63 14.68 24.70 6.39
C TRP A 63 15.68 23.72 7.05
N LEU A 64 15.41 22.42 6.96
CA LEU A 64 16.31 21.35 7.41
C LEU A 64 17.52 21.12 6.46
N GLY A 65 17.59 21.83 5.33
CA GLY A 65 18.63 21.63 4.32
C GLY A 65 18.44 20.36 3.48
N ILE A 66 17.22 19.82 3.44
CA ILE A 66 16.85 18.66 2.61
C ILE A 66 16.25 19.16 1.31
N PHE A 67 16.88 18.81 0.19
CA PHE A 67 16.48 19.26 -1.14
C PHE A 67 16.14 18.03 -2.02
N PRO A 68 14.85 17.76 -2.27
CA PRO A 68 14.43 16.72 -3.21
C PRO A 68 14.86 17.02 -4.64
N ASP A 69 15.29 15.98 -5.37
CA ASP A 69 15.58 16.07 -6.81
C ASP A 69 14.29 16.16 -7.65
N ALA A 70 13.17 15.69 -7.09
CA ALA A 70 11.85 15.80 -7.70
C ALA A 70 10.75 15.86 -6.63
N THR A 71 9.63 16.48 -7.00
CA THR A 71 8.41 16.52 -6.18
C THR A 71 7.24 16.01 -7.00
N GLU A 72 6.56 14.98 -6.51
CA GLU A 72 5.48 14.27 -7.18
C GLU A 72 4.21 14.27 -6.32
N TYR A 73 3.05 14.14 -6.96
CA TYR A 73 1.74 14.15 -6.30
C TYR A 73 0.91 12.98 -6.82
N GLN A 74 0.38 12.14 -5.93
CA GLN A 74 -0.45 11.00 -6.32
C GLN A 74 -1.77 11.43 -6.95
N SER A 75 -2.31 12.58 -6.55
CA SER A 75 -3.52 13.19 -7.11
C SER A 75 -3.42 13.50 -8.61
N ARG A 76 -2.21 13.51 -9.19
CA ARG A 76 -1.94 13.76 -10.62
C ARG A 76 -1.65 12.49 -11.40
N ARG A 77 -1.86 11.32 -10.79
CA ARG A 77 -1.36 10.02 -11.29
C ARG A 77 -2.43 8.94 -11.31
N PHE A 78 -3.71 9.31 -11.33
CA PHE A 78 -4.80 8.33 -11.35
C PHE A 78 -4.78 7.43 -12.59
N ASP A 79 -4.42 7.96 -13.77
CA ASP A 79 -4.36 7.18 -15.01
C ASP A 79 -3.47 5.92 -14.91
N ILE A 80 -2.33 6.01 -14.21
CA ILE A 80 -1.43 4.85 -14.02
C ILE A 80 -1.95 3.87 -12.98
N TYR A 81 -2.74 4.33 -12.01
CA TYR A 81 -3.41 3.47 -11.04
C TYR A 81 -4.57 2.72 -11.70
N ASP A 82 -5.35 3.39 -12.55
CA ASP A 82 -6.38 2.76 -13.37
C ASP A 82 -5.79 1.67 -14.26
N ALA A 83 -4.69 1.97 -14.96
CA ALA A 83 -4.00 0.97 -15.77
C ALA A 83 -3.51 -0.23 -14.92
N ALA A 84 -3.00 0.02 -13.70
CA ALA A 84 -2.60 -1.05 -12.80
C ALA A 84 -3.79 -1.90 -12.32
N VAL A 85 -4.93 -1.27 -12.00
CA VAL A 85 -6.18 -1.96 -11.65
C VAL A 85 -6.61 -2.90 -12.77
N GLU A 86 -6.64 -2.43 -14.02
CA GLU A 86 -7.05 -3.24 -15.15
C GLU A 86 -6.09 -4.42 -15.39
N ARG A 87 -4.78 -4.22 -15.22
CA ARG A 87 -3.80 -5.34 -15.27
C ARG A 87 -4.06 -6.38 -14.19
N LEU A 88 -4.33 -5.96 -12.95
CA LEU A 88 -4.59 -6.88 -11.84
C LEU A 88 -5.92 -7.63 -11.99
N LYS A 89 -6.96 -6.96 -12.51
CA LYS A 89 -8.24 -7.61 -12.88
C LYS A 89 -8.03 -8.65 -13.98
N ALA A 90 -7.29 -8.28 -15.04
CA ALA A 90 -6.99 -9.19 -16.15
C ALA A 90 -6.16 -10.41 -15.69
N ALA A 91 -5.29 -10.24 -14.70
CA ALA A 91 -4.54 -11.34 -14.08
C ALA A 91 -5.37 -12.18 -13.09
N GLY A 92 -6.63 -11.82 -12.81
CA GLY A 92 -7.51 -12.55 -11.90
C GLY A 92 -7.16 -12.41 -10.42
N VAL A 93 -6.29 -11.46 -10.07
CA VAL A 93 -5.81 -11.24 -8.69
C VAL A 93 -6.44 -10.01 -8.03
N LEU A 94 -7.37 -9.34 -8.70
CA LEU A 94 -8.17 -8.25 -8.15
C LEU A 94 -9.65 -8.55 -8.37
N TYR A 95 -10.38 -8.82 -7.29
CA TYR A 95 -11.77 -9.27 -7.34
C TYR A 95 -12.74 -8.30 -6.66
N ALA A 96 -13.96 -8.26 -7.19
CA ALA A 96 -15.03 -7.40 -6.72
C ALA A 96 -15.66 -7.96 -5.45
N CYS A 97 -15.90 -7.09 -4.48
CA CYS A 97 -16.54 -7.36 -3.20
C CYS A 97 -17.70 -6.37 -3.03
N TYR A 98 -18.83 -6.85 -2.51
CA TYR A 98 -20.08 -6.06 -2.41
C TYR A 98 -20.56 -5.92 -0.96
N GLU A 99 -19.77 -6.39 0.00
CA GLU A 99 -20.07 -6.24 1.42
C GLU A 99 -19.98 -4.79 1.87
N THR A 100 -20.99 -4.35 2.60
CA THR A 100 -21.02 -3.07 3.31
C THR A 100 -20.05 -3.06 4.51
N PRO A 101 -19.63 -1.88 4.98
CA PRO A 101 -18.85 -1.76 6.21
C PRO A 101 -19.50 -2.45 7.42
N GLU A 102 -20.82 -2.36 7.55
CA GLU A 102 -21.61 -2.98 8.63
C GLU A 102 -21.58 -4.51 8.55
N GLU A 103 -21.74 -5.08 7.35
CA GLU A 103 -21.63 -6.52 7.11
C GLU A 103 -20.22 -7.04 7.45
N LEU A 104 -19.17 -6.31 7.05
CA LEU A 104 -17.78 -6.63 7.37
C LEU A 104 -17.49 -6.55 8.87
N ASP A 105 -18.05 -5.57 9.57
CA ASP A 105 -17.94 -5.43 11.02
C ASP A 105 -18.63 -6.56 11.76
N LEU A 106 -19.83 -6.94 11.32
CA LEU A 106 -20.55 -8.07 11.88
C LEU A 106 -19.76 -9.38 11.72
N ARG A 107 -19.22 -9.65 10.52
CA ARG A 107 -18.37 -10.81 10.26
C ARG A 107 -17.14 -10.83 11.16
N ARG A 108 -16.44 -9.69 11.31
CA ARG A 108 -15.30 -9.55 12.22
C ARG A 108 -15.67 -9.86 13.67
N LYS A 109 -16.81 -9.35 14.16
CA LYS A 109 -17.31 -9.65 15.51
C LYS A 109 -17.61 -11.13 15.70
N VAL A 110 -18.28 -11.78 14.74
CA VAL A 110 -18.60 -13.22 14.78
C VAL A 110 -17.33 -14.09 14.82
N ARG A 111 -16.29 -13.75 14.05
CA ARG A 111 -15.02 -14.48 14.10
C ARG A 111 -14.35 -14.34 15.47
N ARG A 112 -14.29 -13.12 16.01
CA ARG A 112 -13.71 -12.86 17.34
C ARG A 112 -14.42 -13.60 18.46
N THR A 113 -15.76 -13.66 18.45
CA THR A 113 -16.51 -14.41 19.48
C THR A 113 -16.28 -15.92 19.42
N ARG A 114 -15.85 -16.42 18.25
CA ARG A 114 -15.44 -17.83 18.05
C ARG A 114 -13.95 -18.07 18.30
N GLY A 115 -13.19 -17.06 18.76
CA GLY A 115 -11.74 -17.17 18.95
C GLY A 115 -10.93 -17.30 17.66
N LEU A 116 -11.54 -17.03 16.50
CA LEU A 116 -10.89 -17.12 15.20
C LEU A 116 -10.22 -15.78 14.85
N PRO A 117 -9.05 -15.79 14.17
CA PRO A 117 -8.44 -14.58 13.64
C PRO A 117 -9.42 -13.80 12.74
N PRO A 118 -9.42 -12.46 12.82
CA PRO A 118 -10.32 -11.59 12.04
C PRO A 118 -9.82 -11.41 10.59
N VAL A 119 -9.41 -12.50 9.94
CA VAL A 119 -8.99 -12.54 8.54
C VAL A 119 -10.22 -12.62 7.64
N TYR A 120 -10.24 -11.85 6.54
CA TYR A 120 -11.29 -11.87 5.53
C TYR A 120 -11.41 -13.26 4.89
N GLY A 121 -12.63 -13.78 4.79
CA GLY A 121 -12.89 -15.18 4.42
C GLY A 121 -12.96 -15.46 2.92
N ARG A 122 -12.75 -14.44 2.06
CA ARG A 122 -12.86 -14.53 0.59
C ARG A 122 -14.24 -14.95 0.10
N GLU A 123 -15.28 -14.68 0.88
CA GLU A 123 -16.65 -15.07 0.52
C GLU A 123 -17.10 -14.42 -0.80
N ALA A 124 -16.57 -13.25 -1.16
CA ALA A 124 -16.89 -12.60 -2.43
C ALA A 124 -16.43 -13.37 -3.68
N LEU A 125 -15.47 -14.31 -3.57
CA LEU A 125 -15.00 -15.12 -4.70
C LEU A 125 -16.05 -16.13 -5.20
N THR A 126 -17.07 -16.43 -4.40
CA THR A 126 -18.13 -17.40 -4.74
C THR A 126 -19.43 -16.75 -5.20
N LEU A 127 -19.45 -15.41 -5.30
CA LEU A 127 -20.65 -14.69 -5.74
C LEU A 127 -21.05 -15.14 -7.16
N THR A 128 -22.32 -15.51 -7.32
CA THR A 128 -22.86 -15.84 -8.64
C THR A 128 -23.14 -14.59 -9.45
N HIS A 129 -23.30 -14.75 -10.76
CA HIS A 129 -23.68 -13.64 -11.63
C HIS A 129 -25.04 -13.05 -11.23
N GLU A 130 -26.00 -13.87 -10.75
CA GLU A 130 -27.28 -13.36 -10.25
C GLU A 130 -27.11 -12.50 -8.99
N GLN A 131 -26.30 -12.94 -8.03
CA GLN A 131 -26.05 -12.19 -6.79
C GLN A 131 -25.35 -10.85 -7.08
N ILE A 132 -24.37 -10.86 -7.98
CA ILE A 132 -23.69 -9.63 -8.41
C ILE A 132 -24.69 -8.67 -9.07
N ALA A 133 -25.55 -9.17 -9.95
CA ALA A 133 -26.58 -8.36 -10.60
C ALA A 133 -27.60 -7.79 -9.61
N GLU A 134 -27.97 -8.55 -8.57
CA GLU A 134 -28.85 -8.08 -7.49
C GLU A 134 -28.21 -6.92 -6.71
N TYR A 135 -26.95 -7.08 -6.28
CA TYR A 135 -26.23 -5.99 -5.61
C TYR A 135 -26.12 -4.73 -6.47
N GLN A 136 -25.83 -4.88 -7.76
CA GLN A 136 -25.75 -3.76 -8.69
C GLN A 136 -27.12 -3.10 -8.93
N ALA A 137 -28.20 -3.87 -8.99
CA ALA A 137 -29.56 -3.36 -9.14
C ALA A 137 -30.01 -2.56 -7.90
N ASP A 138 -29.53 -2.96 -6.71
CA ASP A 138 -29.70 -2.22 -5.45
C ASP A 138 -28.81 -0.97 -5.35
N GLY A 139 -28.02 -0.68 -6.39
CA GLY A 139 -27.15 0.49 -6.47
C GLY A 139 -25.80 0.32 -5.78
N ARG A 140 -25.48 -0.87 -5.23
CA ARG A 140 -24.18 -1.12 -4.59
C ARG A 140 -23.07 -1.07 -5.63
N GLN A 141 -22.00 -0.35 -5.32
CA GLN A 141 -20.78 -0.40 -6.11
C GLN A 141 -19.79 -1.38 -5.47
N PRO A 142 -18.96 -2.07 -6.27
CA PRO A 142 -17.96 -2.96 -5.69
C PRO A 142 -16.79 -2.18 -5.10
N HIS A 143 -16.26 -2.67 -3.98
CA HIS A 143 -14.88 -2.41 -3.60
C HIS A 143 -14.00 -3.57 -4.11
N TRP A 144 -12.72 -3.33 -4.34
CA TRP A 144 -11.84 -4.31 -4.97
C TRP A 144 -10.73 -4.75 -4.04
N ARG A 145 -10.58 -6.07 -3.87
CA ARG A 145 -9.56 -6.70 -3.02
C ARG A 145 -8.50 -7.40 -3.83
N PHE A 146 -7.25 -7.23 -3.42
CA PHE A 146 -6.12 -7.98 -3.96
C PHE A 146 -6.07 -9.37 -3.34
N LEU A 147 -6.20 -10.38 -4.18
CA LEU A 147 -6.10 -11.77 -3.81
C LEU A 147 -4.65 -12.10 -3.46
N LEU A 148 -4.35 -12.28 -2.17
CA LEU A 148 -3.00 -12.67 -1.75
C LEU A 148 -2.67 -14.08 -2.29
N PRO A 149 -1.46 -14.30 -2.82
CA PRO A 149 -1.04 -15.59 -3.40
C PRO A 149 -0.67 -16.60 -2.30
N ASN A 150 -1.58 -16.86 -1.38
CA ASN A 150 -1.41 -17.73 -0.21
C ASN A 150 -2.24 -19.02 -0.34
N PHE A 151 -2.33 -19.59 -1.54
CA PHE A 151 -3.09 -20.81 -1.84
C PHE A 151 -2.48 -21.49 -3.07
N SER A 152 -2.52 -22.82 -3.12
CA SER A 152 -2.03 -23.62 -4.26
C SER A 152 -3.11 -24.06 -5.25
N GLY A 153 -4.38 -24.02 -4.84
CA GLY A 153 -5.50 -24.48 -5.66
C GLY A 153 -6.77 -23.69 -5.42
N ASP A 154 -7.45 -23.92 -4.30
CA ASP A 154 -8.68 -23.23 -3.93
C ASP A 154 -8.36 -21.91 -3.18
N PRO A 155 -8.68 -20.73 -3.75
CA PRO A 155 -8.48 -19.46 -3.07
C PRO A 155 -9.20 -19.35 -1.72
N GLN A 156 -10.27 -20.12 -1.48
CA GLN A 156 -10.98 -20.11 -0.19
C GLN A 156 -10.27 -20.87 0.92
N GLN A 157 -9.16 -21.54 0.61
CA GLN A 157 -8.35 -22.29 1.58
C GLN A 157 -6.95 -21.71 1.64
N PRO A 158 -6.76 -20.54 2.29
CA PRO A 158 -5.43 -19.99 2.49
C PRO A 158 -4.53 -20.96 3.26
N GLU A 159 -3.30 -21.11 2.80
CA GLU A 159 -2.24 -21.87 3.43
C GLU A 159 -1.03 -20.97 3.73
N ARG A 160 -0.29 -21.32 4.79
CA ARG A 160 0.87 -20.56 5.24
C ARG A 160 1.81 -20.29 4.07
N THR A 161 2.02 -19.02 3.77
CA THR A 161 2.84 -18.58 2.64
C THR A 161 3.72 -17.45 3.10
N GLU A 162 5.01 -17.73 3.23
CA GLU A 162 5.98 -16.81 3.81
C GLU A 162 6.65 -15.97 2.73
N ILE A 163 6.56 -14.65 2.90
CA ILE A 163 7.37 -13.70 2.16
C ILE A 163 8.56 -13.34 3.03
N HIS A 164 9.75 -13.68 2.55
CA HIS A 164 11.02 -13.36 3.19
C HIS A 164 11.72 -12.23 2.44
N TRP A 165 12.37 -11.34 3.18
CA TRP A 165 13.29 -10.37 2.61
C TRP A 165 14.40 -10.03 3.61
N ASN A 166 15.51 -9.51 3.11
CA ASN A 166 16.58 -9.00 3.96
C ASN A 166 16.43 -7.48 4.09
N ASP A 167 15.93 -7.02 5.24
CA ASP A 167 15.77 -5.63 5.57
C ASP A 167 17.10 -4.95 5.87
N LEU A 168 17.33 -3.75 5.33
CA LEU A 168 18.58 -3.00 5.52
C LEU A 168 18.90 -2.66 6.98
N VAL A 169 17.88 -2.55 7.82
CA VAL A 169 18.02 -2.14 9.22
C VAL A 169 17.81 -3.33 10.15
N ARG A 170 16.83 -4.18 9.86
CA ARG A 170 16.38 -5.25 10.75
C ARG A 170 16.95 -6.63 10.43
N GLY A 171 17.59 -6.81 9.27
CA GLY A 171 18.07 -8.09 8.80
C GLY A 171 16.95 -8.96 8.22
N GLU A 172 17.05 -10.27 8.37
CA GLU A 172 16.04 -11.20 7.83
C GLU A 172 14.67 -10.96 8.47
N GLU A 173 13.67 -10.66 7.64
CA GLU A 173 12.29 -10.44 8.03
C GLU A 173 11.37 -11.39 7.27
N THR A 174 10.21 -11.70 7.86
CA THR A 174 9.26 -12.66 7.31
C THR A 174 7.83 -12.29 7.66
N VAL A 175 6.93 -12.42 6.69
CA VAL A 175 5.49 -12.25 6.87
C VAL A 175 4.76 -13.45 6.28
N ASP A 176 3.91 -14.09 7.07
CA ASP A 176 2.97 -15.10 6.58
C ASP A 176 1.71 -14.44 6.02
N LEU A 177 1.53 -14.54 4.70
CA LEU A 177 0.37 -13.98 4.01
C LEU A 177 -0.96 -14.64 4.41
N ALA A 178 -0.96 -15.88 4.93
CA ALA A 178 -2.18 -16.53 5.41
C ALA A 178 -2.72 -15.89 6.71
N SER A 179 -1.87 -15.17 7.44
CA SER A 179 -2.27 -14.41 8.63
C SER A 179 -2.93 -13.07 8.30
N LEU A 180 -2.95 -12.68 7.02
CA LEU A 180 -3.42 -11.38 6.55
C LEU A 180 -4.73 -11.50 5.76
N SER A 181 -5.54 -10.43 5.81
CA SER A 181 -6.68 -10.30 4.90
C SER A 181 -6.22 -9.80 3.54
N ASP A 182 -6.90 -10.26 2.49
CA ASP A 182 -6.80 -9.65 1.17
C ASP A 182 -7.08 -8.14 1.27
N PRO A 183 -6.08 -7.27 0.99
CA PRO A 183 -6.23 -5.84 1.21
C PRO A 183 -7.18 -5.26 0.16
N VAL A 184 -8.00 -4.30 0.59
CA VAL A 184 -8.76 -3.48 -0.36
C VAL A 184 -7.77 -2.54 -1.05
N LEU A 185 -7.79 -2.52 -2.38
CA LEU A 185 -6.97 -1.61 -3.19
C LEU A 185 -7.79 -0.44 -3.75
N VAL A 186 -9.06 -0.68 -4.06
CA VAL A 186 -10.01 0.33 -4.57
C VAL A 186 -11.26 0.30 -3.70
N ARG A 187 -11.66 1.46 -3.18
CA ARG A 187 -12.90 1.62 -2.41
C ARG A 187 -14.13 1.59 -3.31
N GLU A 188 -15.30 1.50 -2.68
CA GLU A 188 -16.60 1.57 -3.34
C GLU A 188 -16.80 2.89 -4.13
N ASP A 189 -16.24 4.00 -3.63
CA ASP A 189 -16.29 5.31 -4.29
C ASP A 189 -15.26 5.48 -5.43
N GLY A 190 -14.51 4.41 -5.77
CA GLY A 190 -13.46 4.42 -6.78
C GLY A 190 -12.11 4.95 -6.30
N THR A 191 -12.01 5.50 -5.08
CA THR A 191 -10.72 6.00 -4.57
C THR A 191 -9.78 4.86 -4.19
N TYR A 192 -8.48 5.07 -4.38
CA TYR A 192 -7.47 4.07 -4.06
C TYR A 192 -7.07 4.10 -2.58
N LEU A 193 -6.65 2.94 -2.08
CA LEU A 193 -6.02 2.78 -0.77
C LEU A 193 -4.50 2.67 -0.91
N TYR A 194 -3.79 3.23 0.07
CA TYR A 194 -2.33 3.36 0.18
C TYR A 194 -1.49 2.31 -0.57
N THR A 195 -1.79 1.02 -0.38
CA THR A 195 -0.99 -0.09 -0.92
C THR A 195 -0.83 -0.02 -2.44
N LEU A 196 -1.89 0.25 -3.19
CA LEU A 196 -1.83 0.26 -4.65
C LEU A 196 -1.05 1.48 -5.19
N PRO A 197 -1.41 2.75 -4.88
CA PRO A 197 -0.65 3.91 -5.33
C PRO A 197 0.81 3.85 -4.91
N SER A 198 1.10 3.43 -3.67
CA SER A 198 2.49 3.33 -3.19
C SER A 198 3.32 2.36 -4.04
N VAL A 199 2.79 1.18 -4.37
CA VAL A 199 3.53 0.19 -5.19
C VAL A 199 3.66 0.68 -6.62
N VAL A 200 2.57 1.15 -7.24
CA VAL A 200 2.59 1.62 -8.63
C VAL A 200 3.54 2.79 -8.83
N ASP A 201 3.56 3.75 -7.89
CA ASP A 201 4.51 4.86 -7.96
C ASP A 201 5.95 4.45 -7.70
N ASP A 202 6.19 3.52 -6.76
CA ASP A 202 7.54 3.03 -6.51
C ASP A 202 8.10 2.32 -7.77
N ILE A 203 7.25 1.60 -8.53
CA ILE A 203 7.60 1.04 -9.85
C ILE A 203 7.92 2.16 -10.86
N GLU A 204 6.97 3.08 -11.10
CA GLU A 204 7.10 4.12 -12.13
C GLU A 204 8.24 5.11 -11.87
N MET A 205 8.50 5.41 -10.60
CA MET A 205 9.60 6.31 -10.20
C MET A 205 10.95 5.59 -10.15
N GLY A 206 10.99 4.28 -10.37
CA GLY A 206 12.19 3.46 -10.28
C GLY A 206 12.83 3.50 -8.89
N VAL A 207 12.00 3.52 -7.84
CA VAL A 207 12.46 3.47 -6.45
C VAL A 207 13.18 2.15 -6.24
N SER A 208 14.44 2.22 -5.81
CA SER A 208 15.23 1.02 -5.53
C SER A 208 15.34 0.71 -4.05
N HIS A 209 15.15 1.70 -3.17
CA HIS A 209 15.10 1.46 -1.73
C HIS A 209 13.92 2.20 -1.08
N VAL A 210 13.14 1.47 -0.29
CA VAL A 210 12.04 1.98 0.53
C VAL A 210 12.49 2.01 1.98
N ILE A 211 12.82 3.20 2.49
CA ILE A 211 13.24 3.40 3.88
C ILE A 211 12.11 4.11 4.65
N ARG A 212 11.51 3.42 5.63
CA ARG A 212 10.32 3.88 6.37
C ARG A 212 10.29 3.38 7.83
N GLY A 213 9.26 3.76 8.59
CA GLY A 213 9.04 3.30 9.96
C GLY A 213 8.70 1.80 10.04
N ASP A 214 9.07 1.15 11.14
CA ASP A 214 8.87 -0.28 11.38
C ASP A 214 7.42 -0.70 11.67
N ASP A 215 6.51 0.27 11.82
CA ASP A 215 5.07 0.06 11.79
C ASP A 215 4.54 -0.44 10.44
N HIS A 216 5.36 -0.38 9.38
CA HIS A 216 5.03 -0.86 8.05
C HIS A 216 5.62 -2.23 7.67
N VAL A 217 6.30 -2.93 8.58
CA VAL A 217 6.92 -4.24 8.28
C VAL A 217 5.90 -5.23 7.68
N THR A 218 4.72 -5.35 8.28
CA THR A 218 3.65 -6.24 7.77
C THR A 218 3.16 -5.82 6.37
N ASN A 219 3.09 -4.51 6.09
CA ASN A 219 2.69 -4.02 4.76
C ASN A 219 3.69 -4.44 3.67
N THR A 220 4.96 -4.64 4.02
CA THR A 220 6.01 -5.04 3.08
C THR A 220 5.73 -6.40 2.45
N GLY A 221 5.29 -7.40 3.22
CA GLY A 221 4.95 -8.71 2.67
C GLY A 221 3.84 -8.63 1.61
N VAL A 222 2.80 -7.83 1.88
CA VAL A 222 1.71 -7.56 0.93
C VAL A 222 2.20 -6.80 -0.29
N GLN A 223 3.03 -5.77 -0.09
CA GLN A 223 3.57 -4.95 -1.18
C GLN A 223 4.48 -5.77 -2.09
N ILE A 224 5.33 -6.64 -1.56
CA ILE A 224 6.17 -7.57 -2.34
C ILE A 224 5.30 -8.45 -3.25
N ALA A 225 4.22 -9.04 -2.71
CA ALA A 225 3.27 -9.81 -3.51
C ALA A 225 2.62 -8.96 -4.61
N LEU A 226 2.31 -7.69 -4.33
CA LEU A 226 1.72 -6.78 -5.32
C LEU A 226 2.72 -6.34 -6.40
N PHE A 227 3.99 -6.09 -6.06
CA PHE A 227 5.06 -5.85 -7.05
C PHE A 227 5.17 -7.04 -8.01
N GLN A 228 5.21 -8.26 -7.47
CA GLN A 228 5.29 -9.48 -8.26
C GLN A 228 4.05 -9.67 -9.16
N ALA A 229 2.85 -9.40 -8.65
CA ALA A 229 1.61 -9.46 -9.42
C ALA A 229 1.57 -8.42 -10.57
N LEU A 230 2.28 -7.30 -10.42
CA LEU A 230 2.49 -6.30 -11.47
C LEU A 230 3.73 -6.56 -12.33
N ALA A 231 4.32 -7.75 -12.23
CA ALA A 231 5.54 -8.18 -12.94
C ALA A 231 6.74 -7.23 -12.74
N ALA A 232 6.87 -6.65 -11.54
CA ALA A 232 7.96 -5.79 -11.14
C ALA A 232 8.81 -6.42 -10.02
N GLU A 233 10.11 -6.11 -10.02
CA GLU A 233 11.01 -6.47 -8.93
C GLU A 233 10.76 -5.54 -7.73
N PRO A 234 10.51 -6.08 -6.52
CA PRO A 234 10.38 -5.24 -5.33
C PRO A 234 11.67 -4.47 -5.02
N PRO A 235 11.58 -3.23 -4.52
CA PRO A 235 12.75 -2.51 -4.03
C PRO A 235 13.33 -3.19 -2.79
N VAL A 236 14.55 -2.80 -2.43
CA VAL A 236 15.11 -3.15 -1.13
C VAL A 236 14.37 -2.37 -0.04
N PHE A 237 14.02 -3.02 1.07
CA PHE A 237 13.31 -2.39 2.18
C PHE A 237 14.24 -2.14 3.37
N GLY A 238 14.01 -1.04 4.09
CA GLY A 238 14.66 -0.72 5.35
C GLY A 238 13.69 -0.12 6.35
N HIS A 239 13.53 -0.74 7.51
CA HIS A 239 12.55 -0.33 8.52
C HIS A 239 13.23 0.18 9.80
N HIS A 240 13.20 1.49 10.02
CA HIS A 240 13.75 2.11 11.22
C HIS A 240 12.73 2.13 12.37
N ASN A 241 13.19 1.98 13.61
CA ASN A 241 12.35 2.04 14.81
C ASN A 241 11.60 3.37 14.93
N LEU A 242 10.37 3.39 15.44
CA LEU A 242 9.68 4.63 15.80
C LEU A 242 10.40 5.41 16.93
N LEU A 243 10.11 6.71 17.03
CA LEU A 243 10.53 7.53 18.17
C LEU A 243 9.52 7.30 19.31
N THR A 244 10.02 6.93 20.48
CA THR A 244 9.25 6.73 21.71
C THR A 244 9.34 7.93 22.63
#